data_AF-A0A6A4GC88-F1
#
_entry.id   AF-A0A6A4GC88-F1
#
_cell.length_a   1.000
_cell.length_b   1.000
_cell.length_c   1.000
_cell.angle_alpha   90.00
_cell.angle_beta   90.00
_cell.angle_gamma   90.00
#
_symmetry.space_group_name_H-M   'P 1'
#
loop_
_entity.id
_entity.type
_entity.pdbx_description
1 polymer ?
#
loop_
_entity_poly.entity_id
_entity_poly.type
_entity_poly.pdbx_seq_one_letter_code
_entity_poly.pdbx_strand_id
1 'polypeptide(L)'
;MGCIDPQLIYGCEVAVDTSEALLGNMLAVQKSFFRRLLGLSKTAIIVATYTETGIIPLQFRGLELALRFLLYLLGRPANTYARAALNESLALDSQDKKSWIGDL
;
A
#
# COMPACT_ATOMS: atom_id res chain seq x y z
N MET A 1 0.93 14.93 19.01
CA MET A 1 1.69 14.85 17.74
C MET A 1 2.16 13.41 17.47
N GLY A 2 1.27 12.42 17.61
CA GLY A 2 1.65 10.99 17.66
C GLY A 2 0.78 10.04 16.83
N CYS A 3 -0.12 10.55 15.99
CA CYS A 3 -1.09 9.70 15.27
C CYS A 3 -0.90 9.69 13.75
N ILE A 4 0.09 10.41 13.20
CA ILE A 4 0.23 10.54 11.74
C ILE A 4 0.59 9.20 11.10
N ASP A 5 1.59 8.47 11.63
CA ASP A 5 1.98 7.18 11.05
C ASP A 5 0.87 6.11 11.16
N PRO A 6 0.19 5.91 12.30
CA PRO A 6 -0.98 5.04 12.37
C PRO A 6 -2.13 5.45 11.44
N GLN A 7 -2.38 6.75 11.25
CA GLN A 7 -3.41 7.24 10.33
C GLN A 7 -3.04 6.98 8.86
N LEU A 8 -1.77 7.16 8.50
CA LEU A 8 -1.27 6.85 7.16
C LEU A 8 -1.32 5.34 6.88
N ILE A 9 -0.98 4.52 7.87
CA ILE A 9 -1.09 3.05 7.77
C ILE A 9 -2.56 2.62 7.68
N TYR A 10 -3.44 3.23 8.47
CA TYR A 10 -4.88 2.96 8.41
C TYR A 10 -5.49 3.34 7.05
N GLY A 11 -4.98 4.42 6.44
CA GLY A 11 -5.37 4.83 5.09
C GLY A 11 -4.83 3.94 3.98
N CYS A 12 -3.89 3.01 4.26
CA CYS A 12 -3.51 1.99 3.29
C CYS A 12 -4.64 0.97 3.17
N GLU A 13 -5.38 1.03 2.07
CA GLU A 13 -6.41 0.06 1.74
C GLU A 13 -5.84 -1.10 0.92
N VAL A 14 -6.70 -2.10 0.68
CA VAL A 14 -6.40 -3.23 -0.20
C VAL A 14 -6.32 -2.79 -1.68
N ALA A 15 -6.94 -1.68 -2.04
CA ALA A 15 -6.79 -1.06 -3.35
C ALA A 15 -5.41 -0.40 -3.45
N VAL A 16 -4.60 -0.86 -4.42
CA VAL A 16 -3.28 -0.28 -4.68
C VAL A 16 -3.46 1.08 -5.35
N ASP A 17 -2.74 2.08 -4.85
CA ASP A 17 -2.77 3.42 -5.43
C ASP A 17 -1.91 3.43 -6.70
N THR A 18 -2.56 3.47 -7.87
CA THR A 18 -1.89 3.44 -9.18
C THR A 18 -1.40 4.83 -9.62
N SER A 19 -1.72 5.88 -8.88
CA SER A 19 -1.27 7.25 -9.18
C SER A 19 0.07 7.57 -8.50
N GLU A 20 1.14 7.67 -9.30
CA GLU A 20 2.46 8.08 -8.80
C GLU A 20 2.43 9.44 -8.08
N ALA A 21 1.57 10.37 -8.54
CA ALA A 21 1.45 11.70 -7.96
C ALA A 21 0.84 11.65 -6.54
N LEU A 22 -0.23 10.87 -6.34
CA LEU A 22 -0.88 10.72 -5.04
C LEU A 22 0.03 9.96 -4.06
N LEU A 23 0.66 8.88 -4.53
CA LEU A 23 1.63 8.12 -3.76
C LEU A 23 2.81 9.00 -3.32
N GLY A 24 3.33 9.84 -4.22
CA GLY A 24 4.41 10.79 -3.93
C GLY A 24 4.05 11.76 -2.81
N ASN A 25 2.82 12.28 -2.79
CA ASN A 25 2.33 13.16 -1.72
C ASN A 25 2.29 12.43 -0.37
N MET A 26 1.79 11.19 -0.35
CA MET A 26 1.71 10.40 0.88
C MET A 26 3.09 10.07 1.44
N LEU A 27 4.02 9.65 0.59
CA LEU A 27 5.42 9.39 0.97
C LEU A 27 6.12 10.66 1.46
N ALA A 28 5.83 11.82 0.89
CA ALA A 28 6.37 13.09 1.34
C ALA A 28 5.92 13.44 2.77
N VAL A 29 4.65 13.19 3.10
CA VAL A 29 4.12 13.37 4.47
C VAL A 29 4.81 12.42 5.44
N GLN A 30 4.89 11.12 5.12
CA GLN A 30 5.56 10.10 5.94
C GLN A 30 7.03 10.49 6.21
N LYS A 31 7.76 10.86 5.16
CA LYS A 31 9.16 11.31 5.24
C LYS A 31 9.32 12.54 6.13
N SER A 32 8.44 13.54 5.96
CA SER A 32 8.46 14.77 6.76
C SER A 32 8.21 14.49 8.24
N PHE A 33 7.24 13.62 8.53
CA PHE A 33 6.92 13.17 9.88
C PHE A 33 8.12 12.50 10.55
N PHE A 34 8.73 11.48 9.92
CA PHE A 34 9.86 10.77 10.52
C PHE A 34 11.10 11.64 10.69
N ARG A 35 11.38 12.54 9.75
CA ARG A 35 12.48 13.49 9.92
C ARG A 35 12.27 14.39 11.12
N ARG A 36 11.04 14.90 11.30
CA ARG A 36 10.71 15.74 12.45
C ARG A 36 10.75 14.95 13.76
N LEU A 37 10.30 13.70 13.75
CA LEU A 37 10.32 12.81 14.92
C LEU A 37 11.75 12.48 15.37
N LEU A 38 12.65 12.23 14.41
CA LEU A 38 14.04 11.82 14.65
C LEU A 38 15.03 12.99 14.71
N GLY A 39 14.57 14.25 14.54
CA GLY A 39 15.44 15.42 14.51
C GLY A 39 16.38 15.50 13.30
N LEU A 40 16.02 14.85 12.18
CA LEU A 40 16.84 14.77 10.98
C LEU A 40 16.69 16.01 10.09
N SER A 41 17.76 16.38 9.40
CA SER A 41 17.75 17.48 8.42
C SER A 41 16.93 17.11 7.17
N LYS A 42 16.54 18.13 6.39
CA LYS A 42 15.88 17.91 5.08
C LYS A 42 16.79 17.20 4.06
N THR A 43 18.10 17.28 4.25
CA THR A 43 19.13 16.65 3.41
C THR A 43 19.50 15.24 3.87
N ALA A 44 18.98 14.78 5.00
CA ALA A 44 19.24 13.44 5.50
C ALA A 44 18.84 12.36 4.47
N ILE A 45 19.72 11.37 4.32
CA ILE A 45 19.55 10.24 3.40
C ILE A 45 18.32 9.44 3.82
N ILE A 46 17.33 9.39 2.93
CA ILE A 46 16.04 8.75 3.24
C ILE A 46 16.19 7.23 3.39
N VAL A 47 17.05 6.60 2.59
CA VAL A 47 17.31 5.16 2.66
C VAL A 47 17.82 4.78 4.05
N ALA A 48 18.84 5.50 4.54
CA ALA A 48 19.36 5.31 5.90
C ALA A 48 18.26 5.52 6.96
N THR A 49 17.34 6.46 6.74
CA THR A 49 16.22 6.67 7.67
C THR A 49 15.36 5.41 7.79
N TYR A 50 15.07 4.71 6.69
CA TYR A 50 14.26 3.49 6.71
C TYR A 50 15.05 2.27 7.21
N THR A 51 16.29 2.07 6.74
CA THR A 51 17.09 0.89 7.09
C THR A 51 17.49 0.88 8.56
N GLU A 52 17.88 2.03 9.12
CA GLU A 52 18.32 2.13 10.53
C GLU A 52 17.16 2.06 11.53
N THR A 53 15.95 2.43 11.11
CA THR A 53 14.76 2.44 11.98
C THR A 53 13.90 1.19 11.82
N GLY A 54 14.14 0.39 10.78
CA GLY A 54 13.26 -0.73 10.40
C GLY A 54 11.88 -0.28 9.90
N ILE A 55 11.67 1.01 9.61
CA ILE A 55 10.39 1.51 9.12
C ILE A 55 10.24 1.14 7.64
N ILE A 56 9.15 0.44 7.32
CA ILE A 56 8.78 0.12 5.94
C ILE A 56 8.05 1.34 5.32
N PRO A 57 8.49 1.83 4.14
CA PRO A 57 7.78 2.85 3.37
C PRO A 57 6.32 2.46 3.07
N LEU A 58 5.39 3.41 3.11
CA LEU A 58 3.96 3.13 2.97
C LEU A 58 3.59 2.43 1.66
N GLN A 59 4.29 2.73 0.56
CA GLN A 59 4.08 2.09 -0.74
C GLN A 59 4.19 0.55 -0.64
N PHE A 60 5.18 0.06 0.11
CA PHE A 60 5.41 -1.38 0.26
C PHE A 60 4.42 -2.00 1.24
N ARG A 61 3.96 -1.24 2.25
CA ARG A 61 2.91 -1.70 3.17
C ARG A 61 1.57 -1.88 2.46
N GLY A 62 1.20 -0.94 1.59
CA GLY A 62 -0.01 -1.05 0.77
C GLY A 62 0.05 -2.26 -0.16
N LEU A 63 1.17 -2.45 -0.85
CA LEU A 63 1.39 -3.63 -1.70
C LEU A 63 1.36 -4.94 -0.91
N GLU A 64 2.01 -5.00 0.26
CA GLU A 64 1.97 -6.18 1.12
C GLU A 64 0.52 -6.52 1.53
N LEU A 65 -0.26 -5.52 1.91
CA LEU A 65 -1.67 -5.71 2.30
C LEU A 65 -2.50 -6.24 1.12
N ALA A 66 -2.33 -5.67 -0.07
CA ALA A 66 -3.02 -6.11 -1.29
C ALA A 66 -2.66 -7.56 -1.65
N LEU A 67 -1.37 -7.92 -1.59
CA LEU A 67 -0.90 -9.29 -1.84
C LEU A 67 -1.42 -10.28 -0.80
N ARG A 68 -1.43 -9.91 0.48
CA ARG A 68 -1.99 -10.76 1.56
C ARG A 68 -3.49 -10.95 1.38
N PHE A 69 -4.20 -9.92 0.93
CA PHE A 69 -5.60 -10.03 0.59
C PHE A 69 -5.82 -10.94 -0.62
N LEU A 70 -5.00 -10.85 -1.67
CA LEU A 70 -5.06 -11.77 -2.79
C LEU A 70 -4.85 -13.22 -2.34
N LEU A 71 -3.84 -13.48 -1.51
CA LEU A 71 -3.60 -14.82 -0.94
C LEU A 71 -4.80 -15.31 -0.14
N TYR A 72 -5.42 -14.43 0.65
CA TYR A 72 -6.65 -14.75 1.36
C TYR A 72 -7.77 -15.15 0.39
N LEU A 73 -8.03 -14.36 -0.66
CA LEU A 73 -9.03 -14.68 -1.69
C LEU A 73 -8.72 -16.02 -2.38
N LEU A 74 -7.45 -16.26 -2.72
CA LEU A 74 -6.96 -17.50 -3.32
C LEU A 74 -7.02 -18.72 -2.38
N GLY A 75 -7.19 -18.53 -1.08
CA GLY A 75 -7.44 -19.58 -0.10
C GLY A 75 -8.92 -19.89 0.13
N ARG A 76 -9.84 -19.03 -0.31
CA ARG A 76 -11.29 -19.20 -0.04
C ARG A 76 -11.93 -20.29 -0.91
N PRO A 77 -12.89 -21.08 -0.42
CA PRO A 77 -13.61 -22.04 -1.24
C PRO A 77 -14.29 -21.41 -2.47
N ALA A 78 -14.43 -22.18 -3.55
CA ALA A 78 -14.97 -21.72 -4.82
C ALA A 78 -16.43 -21.21 -4.75
N ASN A 79 -17.19 -21.67 -3.77
CA ASN A 79 -18.59 -21.29 -3.56
C ASN A 79 -18.77 -19.99 -2.76
N THR A 80 -17.69 -19.27 -2.44
CA THR A 80 -17.77 -18.02 -1.66
C THR A 80 -17.85 -16.80 -2.58
N TYR A 81 -18.60 -15.78 -2.15
CA TYR A 81 -18.69 -14.49 -2.86
C TYR A 81 -17.33 -13.84 -3.07
N ALA A 82 -16.43 -13.95 -2.10
CA ALA A 82 -15.06 -13.45 -2.21
C ALA A 82 -14.31 -14.09 -3.40
N ARG A 83 -14.45 -15.41 -3.59
CA ARG A 83 -13.85 -16.09 -4.75
C ARG A 83 -14.54 -15.71 -6.06
N ALA A 84 -15.86 -15.61 -6.06
CA ALA A 84 -16.62 -15.19 -7.23
C ALA A 84 -16.19 -13.80 -7.72
N ALA A 85 -16.04 -12.85 -6.80
CA ALA A 85 -15.57 -11.49 -7.09
C ALA A 85 -14.14 -11.47 -7.65
N LEU A 86 -13.22 -12.30 -7.11
CA LEU A 86 -11.87 -12.43 -7.66
C LEU A 86 -11.89 -12.94 -9.10
N ASN A 87 -12.67 -13.99 -9.37
CA ASN A 87 -12.78 -14.56 -10.71
C ASN A 87 -13.38 -13.55 -11.71
N GLU A 88 -14.35 -12.75 -11.27
CA GLU A 88 -14.92 -11.67 -12.08
C GLU A 88 -13.88 -10.58 -12.36
N SER A 89 -13.10 -10.17 -11.35
CA SER A 89 -12.00 -9.22 -11.55
C SER A 89 -10.96 -9.74 -12.56
N LEU A 90 -10.60 -11.02 -12.50
CA LEU A 90 -9.69 -11.65 -13.48
C LEU A 90 -10.29 -11.69 -14.89
N ALA A 91 -11.59 -11.97 -15.01
CA ALA A 91 -12.28 -11.98 -16.29
C ALA A 91 -12.37 -10.57 -16.90
N LEU A 92 -12.56 -9.54 -16.08
CA LEU A 92 -12.51 -8.14 -16.52
C LEU A 92 -11.11 -7.76 -17.02
N ASP A 93 -10.07 -8.13 -16.28
CA ASP A 93 -8.68 -7.89 -16.67
C ASP A 93 -8.33 -8.53 -18.02
N SER A 94 -8.76 -9.78 -18.24
CA SER A 94 -8.58 -10.47 -19.53
C SER A 94 -9.31 -9.83 -20.71
N GLN A 95 -10.25 -8.91 -20.44
CA GLN A 95 -11.00 -8.14 -21.43
C GLN A 95 -10.47 -6.69 -21.55
N ASP A 96 -9.28 -6.40 -21.02
CA ASP A 96 -8.68 -5.06 -20.93
C ASP A 96 -9.57 -4.05 -20.21
N LYS A 97 -10.44 -4.52 -19.30
CA LYS A 97 -11.28 -3.66 -18.47
C LYS A 97 -10.61 -3.44 -17.12
N LYS A 98 -10.75 -2.20 -16.62
CA LYS A 98 -10.25 -1.81 -15.30
C LYS A 98 -10.80 -2.74 -14.23
N SER A 99 -9.91 -3.28 -13.41
CA SER A 99 -10.23 -4.24 -12.38
C SER A 99 -9.20 -4.14 -11.26
N TRP A 100 -9.56 -4.57 -10.05
CA TRP A 100 -8.65 -4.50 -8.91
C TRP A 100 -7.37 -5.34 -9.11
N ILE A 101 -7.49 -6.48 -9.82
CA ILE A 101 -6.32 -7.32 -10.11
C ILE A 101 -5.39 -6.71 -11.16
N GLY A 102 -5.92 -5.91 -12.09
CA GLY A 102 -5.11 -5.19 -13.08
C GLY A 102 -4.37 -3.98 -12.49
N ASP A 103 -4.83 -3.48 -11.33
CA ASP A 103 -4.15 -2.43 -10.56
C ASP A 103 -2.99 -2.99 -9.70
N LEU A 104 -2.86 -4.32 -9.58
CA LEU A 104 -1.87 -5.02 -8.76
C LEU A 104 -0.61 -5.40 -9.57
#